data_AF-A0A1D6EJ04-F1
#
_entry.id   AF-A0A1D6EJ04-F1
#
_cell.length_a   1.000
_cell.length_b   1.000
_cell.length_c   1.000
_cell.angle_alpha   90.00
_cell.angle_beta   90.00
_cell.angle_gamma   90.00
#
_symmetry.space_group_name_H-M   'P 1'
#
loop_
_entity.id
_entity.type
_entity.pdbx_description
1 polymer ?
#
loop_
_entity_poly.entity_id
_entity_poly.type
_entity_poly.pdbx_seq_one_letter_code
_entity_poly.pdbx_strand_id
1 'polypeptide(L)'
;MRAYISSSSLRKSALRALAKALTTDQLFNLREQFTLFGPNKSGHISLQNMKTALMKNSSGAMNDSRILDFVNSICNIQYGMIDFEEFSATAISVYQMEGLETWEEHAQQAYELFDKLERGC
;
A
#
# COMPACT_ATOMS: atom_id res chain seq x y z
N MET A 1 -0.62 1.89 -5.93
CA MET A 1 -0.91 3.23 -5.37
C MET A 1 -2.08 3.99 -6.01
N ARG A 2 -2.00 4.59 -7.22
CA ARG A 2 -3.14 5.36 -7.78
C ARG A 2 -4.46 4.58 -7.83
N ALA A 3 -4.41 3.33 -8.29
CA ALA A 3 -5.60 2.48 -8.40
C ALA A 3 -6.27 2.20 -7.04
N TYR A 4 -5.48 1.99 -5.98
CA TYR A 4 -6.01 1.81 -4.62
C TYR A 4 -6.71 3.09 -4.13
N ILE A 5 -6.12 4.26 -4.38
CA ILE A 5 -6.65 5.55 -3.91
C ILE A 5 -8.00 5.88 -4.53
N SER A 6 -8.14 5.62 -5.83
CA SER A 6 -9.40 5.83 -6.56
C SER A 6 -10.41 4.70 -6.39
N SER A 7 -10.10 3.67 -5.60
CA SER A 7 -11.00 2.53 -5.39
C SER A 7 -12.13 2.86 -4.42
N SER A 8 -13.26 2.14 -4.56
CA SER A 8 -14.37 2.18 -3.59
C SER A 8 -13.91 1.77 -2.19
N SER A 9 -14.66 2.17 -1.16
CA SER A 9 -14.43 1.75 0.23
C SER A 9 -14.33 0.24 0.35
N LEU A 10 -15.27 -0.49 -0.26
CA LEU A 10 -15.29 -1.96 -0.31
C LEU A 10 -13.97 -2.53 -0.86
N ARG A 11 -13.51 -2.04 -2.01
CA ARG A 11 -12.25 -2.52 -2.61
C ARG A 11 -11.03 -2.18 -1.75
N LYS A 12 -11.02 -1.02 -1.09
CA LYS A 12 -9.96 -0.66 -0.14
C LYS A 12 -9.95 -1.60 1.07
N SER A 13 -11.11 -1.87 1.67
CA SER A 13 -11.25 -2.84 2.77
C SER A 13 -10.77 -4.24 2.38
N ALA A 14 -11.15 -4.73 1.19
CA ALA A 14 -10.69 -6.02 0.68
C ALA A 14 -9.17 -6.07 0.48
N LEU A 15 -8.57 -5.01 -0.08
CA LEU A 15 -7.12 -4.93 -0.26
C LEU A 15 -6.37 -4.83 1.08
N ARG A 16 -6.94 -4.17 2.09
CA ARG A 16 -6.37 -4.18 3.45
C ARG A 16 -6.42 -5.56 4.08
N ALA A 17 -7.54 -6.27 3.94
CA ALA A 17 -7.67 -7.65 4.43
C ALA A 17 -6.67 -8.58 3.72
N LEU A 18 -6.50 -8.41 2.41
CA LEU A 18 -5.52 -9.17 1.63
C LEU A 18 -4.08 -8.88 2.06
N ALA A 19 -3.74 -7.62 2.34
CA ALA A 19 -2.42 -7.26 2.85
C ALA A 19 -2.13 -7.87 4.24
N LYS A 20 -3.16 -8.06 5.07
CA LYS A 20 -3.02 -8.73 6.38
C LYS A 20 -2.86 -10.25 6.27
N ALA A 21 -3.29 -10.84 5.16
CA ALA A 21 -3.13 -12.26 4.87
C ALA A 21 -1.77 -12.62 4.25
N LEU A 22 -0.87 -11.64 4.06
CA LEU A 22 0.47 -11.88 3.54
C LEU A 22 1.31 -12.70 4.51
N THR A 23 2.16 -13.56 3.96
CA THR A 23 3.18 -14.31 4.71
C THR A 23 4.21 -13.39 5.37
N THR A 24 4.91 -13.91 6.37
CA THR A 24 5.99 -13.18 7.06
C THR A 24 7.06 -12.68 6.11
N ASP A 25 7.46 -13.47 5.12
CA ASP A 25 8.50 -13.09 4.16
C ASP A 25 8.02 -11.98 3.21
N GLN A 26 6.76 -12.03 2.76
CA GLN A 26 6.18 -10.96 1.94
C GLN A 26 6.04 -9.65 2.75
N LEU A 27 5.60 -9.73 4.00
CA LEU A 27 5.54 -8.58 4.90
C LEU A 27 6.92 -8.01 5.18
N PHE A 28 7.93 -8.87 5.35
CA PHE A 28 9.32 -8.45 5.52
C PHE A 28 9.83 -7.68 4.29
N ASN A 29 9.61 -8.21 3.08
CA ASN A 29 9.98 -7.53 1.84
C ASN A 29 9.26 -6.17 1.69
N LEU A 30 7.96 -6.10 2.02
CA LEU A 30 7.22 -4.84 2.03
C LEU A 30 7.75 -3.86 3.08
N ARG A 31 8.20 -4.36 4.24
CA ARG A 31 8.80 -3.54 5.29
C ARG A 31 10.12 -2.93 4.82
N GLU A 32 10.96 -3.68 4.13
CA GLU A 32 12.19 -3.14 3.53
C GLU A 32 11.86 -2.05 2.50
N GLN A 33 10.86 -2.26 1.64
CA GLN A 33 10.42 -1.22 0.71
C GLN A 33 9.88 0.02 1.44
N PHE A 34 9.12 -0.17 2.52
CA PHE A 34 8.60 0.89 3.36
C PHE A 34 9.73 1.73 3.98
N THR A 35 10.81 1.10 4.45
CA THR A 35 11.94 1.83 5.05
C THR A 35 12.71 2.66 4.03
N LEU A 36 12.73 2.28 2.75
CA LEU A 36 13.34 3.08 1.67
C LEU A 36 12.66 4.44 1.47
N PHE A 37 11.38 4.56 1.81
CA PHE A 37 10.70 5.84 1.80
C PHE A 37 11.12 6.74 2.97
N GLY A 38 11.72 6.18 4.03
CA GLY A 38 12.18 6.93 5.20
C GLY A 38 11.05 7.41 6.10
N PRO A 39 10.25 6.49 6.69
CA PRO A 39 9.18 6.87 7.62
C PRO A 39 9.74 7.64 8.82
N ASN A 40 8.92 8.54 9.37
CA ASN A 40 9.28 9.31 10.56
C ASN A 40 9.31 8.44 11.82
N LYS A 41 9.71 9.02 12.97
CA LYS A 41 9.78 8.32 14.26
C LYS A 41 8.44 7.73 14.72
N SER A 42 7.33 8.26 14.22
CA SER A 42 5.98 7.76 14.49
C SER A 42 5.57 6.62 13.54
N GLY A 43 6.44 6.18 12.63
CA GLY A 43 6.18 5.08 11.70
C GLY A 43 5.36 5.47 10.47
N HIS A 44 5.33 6.73 10.08
CA HIS A 44 4.54 7.22 8.94
C HIS A 44 5.43 7.77 7.82
N ILE A 45 5.09 7.48 6.58
CA ILE A 45 5.66 8.10 5.38
C ILE A 45 4.92 9.42 5.12
N SER A 46 5.66 10.52 5.12
CA SER A 46 5.12 11.83 4.73
C SER A 46 5.15 12.08 3.23
N LEU A 47 4.40 13.10 2.81
CA LEU A 47 4.50 13.74 1.50
C LEU A 47 5.96 13.97 1.05
N GLN A 48 6.78 14.57 1.92
CA GLN A 48 8.18 14.87 1.59
C GLN A 48 9.00 13.59 1.43
N ASN A 49 8.79 12.60 2.29
CA ASN A 49 9.43 11.29 2.20
C ASN A 49 9.14 10.61 0.86
N MET A 50 7.87 10.60 0.43
CA MET A 50 7.47 10.08 -0.87
C MET A 50 8.12 10.83 -2.03
N LYS A 51 8.07 12.16 -2.01
CA LYS A 51 8.66 12.98 -3.07
C LYS A 51 10.16 12.72 -3.18
N THR A 52 10.89 12.70 -2.07
CA THR A 52 12.33 12.42 -2.05
C THR A 52 12.65 11.02 -2.57
N ALA A 53 11.92 10.00 -2.12
CA ALA A 53 12.14 8.62 -2.56
C ALA A 53 11.85 8.44 -4.06
N LEU A 54 10.78 9.05 -4.56
CA LEU A 54 10.43 8.99 -5.99
C LEU A 54 11.43 9.75 -6.85
N MET A 55 11.90 10.92 -6.44
CA MET A 55 12.93 11.68 -7.17
C MET A 55 14.24 10.89 -7.23
N LYS A 56 14.67 10.28 -6.12
CA LYS A 56 15.90 9.45 -6.07
C LYS A 56 15.85 8.23 -6.98
N ASN A 57 14.67 7.62 -7.14
CA ASN A 57 14.47 6.42 -7.95
C ASN A 57 13.98 6.72 -9.38
N SER A 58 13.71 8.00 -9.70
CA SER A 58 13.32 8.38 -11.05
C SER A 58 14.56 8.40 -11.95
N SER A 59 14.54 7.60 -13.01
CA SER A 59 15.59 7.57 -14.03
C SER A 59 15.49 8.79 -14.95
N GLY A 60 15.54 10.01 -14.43
CA GLY A 60 15.50 11.28 -15.18
C GLY A 60 14.28 11.52 -16.10
N ALA A 61 13.37 10.55 -16.24
CA ALA A 61 12.33 10.49 -17.27
C ALA A 61 10.92 10.80 -16.72
N MET A 62 10.76 10.87 -15.39
CA MET A 62 9.55 11.41 -14.79
C MET A 62 9.71 12.92 -14.66
N ASN A 63 8.98 13.69 -15.47
CA ASN A 63 8.88 15.15 -15.28
C ASN A 63 8.37 15.43 -13.86
N ASP A 64 9.00 16.37 -13.16
CA ASP A 64 8.66 16.76 -11.78
C ASP A 64 7.16 16.97 -11.55
N SER A 65 6.43 17.45 -12.57
CA SER A 65 4.97 17.62 -12.52
C SER A 65 4.21 16.32 -12.28
N ARG A 66 4.59 15.22 -12.94
CA ARG A 66 3.91 13.91 -12.78
C ARG A 66 4.17 13.28 -11.42
N ILE A 67 5.35 13.52 -10.84
CA ILE A 67 5.66 13.11 -9.47
C ILE A 67 4.80 13.92 -8.50
N LEU A 68 4.74 15.24 -8.67
CA LEU A 68 3.91 16.14 -7.86
C LEU A 68 2.41 15.79 -7.92
N ASP A 69 1.85 15.54 -9.10
CA ASP A 69 0.44 15.19 -9.26
C ASP A 69 0.11 13.85 -8.60
N PHE A 70 1.00 12.86 -8.78
CA PHE A 70 0.85 11.56 -8.12
C PHE A 70 0.88 11.70 -6.61
N VAL A 71 1.86 12.43 -6.11
CA VAL A 71 2.07 12.68 -4.69
C VAL A 71 0.89 13.47 -4.08
N ASN A 72 0.37 14.48 -4.77
CA ASN A 72 -0.82 15.22 -4.36
C ASN A 72 -2.08 14.35 -4.35
N SER A 73 -2.23 13.42 -5.30
CA SER A 73 -3.36 12.47 -5.31
C SER A 73 -3.34 11.53 -4.10
N ILE A 74 -2.14 11.23 -3.57
CA ILE A 74 -1.96 10.45 -2.35
C ILE A 74 -2.25 11.29 -1.09
N CYS A 75 -1.90 12.57 -1.08
CA CYS A 75 -2.14 13.46 0.05
C CYS A 75 -3.61 13.81 0.32
N ASN A 76 -4.51 13.58 -0.63
CA ASN A 76 -5.96 13.69 -0.41
C ASN A 76 -6.54 12.52 0.41
N ILE A 77 -5.72 11.54 0.81
CA ILE A 77 -6.08 10.57 1.86
C ILE A 77 -6.05 11.30 3.20
N GLN A 78 -7.07 11.07 4.05
CA GLN A 78 -7.17 11.68 5.39
C GLN A 78 -5.81 11.63 6.10
N TYR A 79 -5.34 12.79 6.56
CA TYR A 79 -4.09 13.03 7.31
C TYR A 79 -2.77 13.15 6.54
N GLY A 80 -2.73 12.92 5.21
CA GLY A 80 -1.54 13.22 4.39
C GLY A 80 -0.27 12.41 4.76
N MET A 81 -0.46 11.31 5.48
CA MET A 81 0.57 10.42 6.01
C MET A 81 0.14 8.98 5.74
N ILE A 82 1.10 8.11 5.40
CA ILE A 82 0.84 6.69 5.12
C ILE A 82 1.58 5.84 6.14
N ASP A 83 0.83 5.06 6.92
CA ASP A 83 1.40 4.04 7.78
C ASP A 83 1.74 2.77 7.00
N PHE A 84 2.29 1.77 7.69
CA PHE A 84 2.69 0.52 7.06
C PHE A 84 1.50 -0.31 6.56
N GLU A 85 0.35 -0.26 7.23
CA GLU A 85 -0.84 -1.02 6.83
C GLU A 85 -1.39 -0.48 5.51
N GLU A 86 -1.56 0.84 5.44
CA GLU A 86 -2.02 1.53 4.24
C GLU A 86 -1.01 1.38 3.10
N PHE A 87 0.30 1.45 3.38
CA PHE A 87 1.34 1.17 2.40
C PHE A 87 1.21 -0.25 1.84
N SER A 88 1.06 -1.25 2.70
CA SER A 88 0.99 -2.65 2.30
C SER A 88 -0.22 -2.92 1.40
N ALA A 89 -1.40 -2.46 1.80
CA ALA A 89 -2.63 -2.55 1.00
C ALA A 89 -2.53 -1.84 -0.36
N THR A 90 -1.67 -0.83 -0.44
CA THR A 90 -1.47 -0.02 -1.62
C THR A 90 -0.37 -0.55 -2.56
N ALA A 91 0.58 -1.31 -2.01
CA ALA A 91 1.73 -1.91 -2.68
C ALA A 91 1.41 -3.27 -3.31
N ILE A 92 0.41 -3.99 -2.78
CA ILE A 92 -0.02 -5.27 -3.36
C ILE A 92 -0.64 -5.11 -4.76
N SER A 93 -0.40 -6.12 -5.61
CA SER A 93 -1.03 -6.27 -6.91
C SER A 93 -1.78 -7.59 -6.94
N VAL A 94 -3.12 -7.54 -7.00
CA VAL A 94 -3.96 -8.76 -7.03
C VAL A 94 -3.54 -9.68 -8.16
N TYR A 95 -3.30 -9.13 -9.35
CA TYR A 95 -2.83 -9.90 -10.51
C TYR A 95 -1.51 -10.64 -10.24
N GLN A 96 -0.56 -10.02 -9.53
CA GLN A 96 0.70 -10.70 -9.18
C GLN A 96 0.49 -11.76 -8.10
N MET A 97 -0.43 -11.52 -7.17
CA MET A 97 -0.76 -12.47 -6.11
C MET A 97 -1.51 -13.70 -6.63
N GLU A 98 -2.42 -13.53 -7.59
CA GLU A 98 -3.14 -14.62 -8.25
C GLU A 98 -2.20 -15.60 -8.98
N GLY A 99 -0.99 -15.16 -9.33
CA GLY A 99 0.05 -16.00 -9.91
C GLY A 99 0.89 -16.80 -8.90
N LEU A 100 0.69 -16.59 -7.59
CA LEU A 100 1.40 -17.33 -6.55
C LEU A 100 0.70 -18.66 -6.27
N GLU A 101 1.48 -19.70 -5.98
CA GLU A 101 0.94 -21.01 -5.55
C GLU A 101 0.07 -20.88 -4.28
N THR A 102 0.36 -19.89 -3.44
CA THR A 102 -0.33 -19.64 -2.17
C THR A 102 -1.58 -18.77 -2.32
N TRP A 103 -2.03 -18.44 -3.53
CA TRP A 103 -3.13 -17.49 -3.75
C TRP A 103 -4.41 -17.88 -3.01
N GLU A 104 -4.84 -19.14 -3.07
CA GLU A 104 -6.08 -19.59 -2.45
C GLU A 104 -6.07 -19.40 -0.93
N GLU A 105 -4.93 -19.69 -0.29
CA GLU A 105 -4.75 -19.52 1.15
C GLU A 105 -4.82 -18.04 1.55
N HIS A 106 -4.17 -17.17 0.77
CA HIS A 106 -4.21 -15.72 0.99
C HIS A 106 -5.63 -15.17 0.80
N ALA A 107 -6.31 -15.57 -0.26
CA ALA A 107 -7.67 -15.12 -0.57
C ALA A 107 -8.67 -15.58 0.51
N GLN A 108 -8.54 -16.82 0.98
CA GLN A 108 -9.38 -17.37 2.05
C GLN A 108 -9.16 -16.62 3.37
N GLN A 109 -7.92 -16.45 3.80
CA GLN A 109 -7.59 -15.70 5.02
C GLN A 109 -8.06 -14.24 4.93
N ALA A 110 -7.85 -13.60 3.76
CA ALA A 110 -8.31 -12.24 3.50
C ALA A 110 -9.83 -12.13 3.61
N TYR A 111 -10.58 -13.10 3.07
CA TYR A 111 -12.03 -13.12 3.15
C TYR A 111 -12.51 -13.23 4.60
N GLU A 112 -11.90 -14.10 5.40
CA GLU A 112 -12.24 -14.25 6.83
C GLU A 112 -11.93 -12.99 7.63
N LEU A 113 -10.81 -12.32 7.36
CA LEU A 113 -10.46 -11.06 7.99
C LEU A 113 -11.42 -9.94 7.57
N PHE A 114 -11.77 -9.89 6.29
CA PHE A 114 -12.72 -8.92 5.74
C PHE A 114 -14.11 -9.08 6.37
N ASP A 115 -14.64 -10.31 6.44
CA ASP A 115 -15.97 -10.59 7.01
C ASP A 115 -16.03 -10.24 8.50
N LYS A 116 -14.96 -10.50 9.27
CA LYS A 116 -14.86 -10.10 10.68
C LYS A 116 -14.85 -8.57 10.86
N LEU A 117 -14.14 -7.85 10.00
CA LEU A 117 -14.02 -6.39 10.08
C LEU A 117 -15.31 -5.66 9.67
N GLU A 118 -16.04 -6.19 8.69
CA GLU A 118 -17.29 -5.59 8.21
C GLU A 118 -18.52 -5.99 9.05
N ARG A 119 -18.46 -7.12 9.78
CA ARG A 119 -19.57 -7.55 10.67
C ARG A 119 -19.46 -7.09 12.11
N GLY A 120 -18.34 -6.50 12.53
CA GLY A 120 -18.20 -5.84 13.83
C GLY A 120 -18.68 -6.67 15.03
N CYS A 121 -18.09 -7.85 15.26
CA CYS A 121 -18.20 -8.54 16.54
C CYS A 121 -17.07 -8.14 17.48
#